data_AF-A0AAV4IIQ2-F1
#
_entry.id   AF-A0AAV4IIQ2-F1
#
_cell.length_a   1.000
_cell.length_b   1.000
_cell.length_c   1.000
_cell.angle_alpha   90.00
_cell.angle_beta   90.00
_cell.angle_gamma   90.00
#
_symmetry.space_group_name_H-M   'P 1'
#
loop_
_entity.id
_entity.type
_entity.pdbx_description
1 polymer ?
#
loop_
_entity_poly.entity_id
_entity_poly.type
_entity_poly.pdbx_seq_one_letter_code
_entity_poly.pdbx_strand_id
1 'polypeptide(L)'
;MKSFRTVESIQPDQATSHRLELWNTWDNTTNEAIQPPKEQLPSGRELQKKDWVTLNRARAKVGKTASTLHKWKLRPNSECPCGNQNQTMDHILSECTEGPHCTDQDLRDCTDAAQAWITHWRDKI
;
A
#
# COMPACT_ATOMS: atom_id res chain seq x y z
N MET A 1 25.85 0.46 27.27
CA MET A 1 24.50 0.57 26.66
C MET A 1 23.62 -0.51 27.27
N LYS A 2 22.52 -0.14 27.95
CA LYS A 2 21.54 -1.13 28.44
C LYS A 2 20.64 -1.50 27.25
N SER A 3 20.81 -2.72 26.75
CA SER A 3 19.92 -3.31 25.77
C SER A 3 18.50 -3.34 26.34
N PHE A 4 17.51 -2.91 25.55
CA PHE A 4 16.10 -3.10 25.87
C PHE A 4 15.86 -4.61 25.97
N ARG A 5 15.61 -5.13 27.18
CA ARG A 5 15.22 -6.52 27.36
C ARG A 5 13.72 -6.60 27.11
N THR A 6 13.32 -7.32 26.07
CA THR A 6 11.92 -7.72 25.90
C THR A 6 11.57 -8.66 27.06
N VAL A 7 10.57 -8.30 27.85
CA VAL A 7 10.03 -9.19 28.88
C VAL A 7 9.09 -10.17 28.17
N GLU A 8 9.33 -11.46 28.31
CA GLU A 8 8.41 -12.47 27.78
C GLU A 8 7.05 -12.32 28.45
N SER A 9 5.98 -12.37 27.64
CA SER A 9 4.63 -12.32 28.18
C SER A 9 4.42 -13.48 29.14
N ILE A 10 3.76 -13.22 30.26
CA ILE A 10 3.39 -14.26 31.25
C ILE A 10 2.57 -15.37 30.56
N GLN A 11 1.77 -15.01 29.54
CA GLN A 11 1.10 -15.94 28.62
C GLN A 11 1.15 -15.40 27.18
N PRO A 12 2.10 -15.85 26.35
CA PRO A 12 2.33 -15.30 25.01
C PRO A 12 1.19 -15.59 24.03
N ASP A 13 0.58 -16.78 24.10
CA ASP A 13 -0.51 -17.18 23.19
C ASP A 13 -1.80 -16.40 23.48
N GLN A 14 -2.08 -16.15 24.76
CA GLN A 14 -3.23 -15.33 25.17
C GLN A 14 -3.04 -13.86 24.78
N ALA A 15 -1.84 -13.31 24.98
CA ALA A 15 -1.56 -11.92 24.62
C ALA A 15 -1.67 -11.68 23.11
N THR A 16 -1.16 -12.62 22.31
CA THR A 16 -1.24 -12.58 20.83
C THR A 16 -2.68 -12.67 20.35
N SER A 17 -3.43 -13.65 20.86
CA SER A 17 -4.85 -13.84 20.50
C SER A 17 -5.69 -12.60 20.86
N HIS A 18 -5.48 -12.04 22.05
CA HIS A 18 -6.18 -10.84 22.51
C HIS A 18 -5.86 -9.61 21.67
N ARG A 19 -4.60 -9.40 21.26
CA ARG A 19 -4.22 -8.30 20.35
C ARG A 19 -4.91 -8.44 18.99
N LEU A 20 -4.90 -9.65 18.42
CA LEU A 20 -5.54 -9.91 17.13
C LEU A 20 -7.06 -9.73 17.21
N GLU A 21 -7.71 -10.18 18.28
CA GLU A 21 -9.14 -9.98 18.50
C GLU A 21 -9.53 -8.50 18.56
N LEU A 22 -8.80 -7.70 19.35
CA LEU A 22 -8.99 -6.26 19.41
C LEU A 22 -8.77 -5.59 18.04
N TRP A 23 -7.73 -6.01 17.32
CA TRP A 23 -7.44 -5.44 16.00
C TRP A 23 -8.54 -5.78 15.00
N ASN A 24 -8.97 -7.04 14.90
CA ASN A 24 -10.08 -7.43 14.03
C ASN A 24 -11.39 -6.71 14.38
N THR A 25 -11.63 -6.43 15.67
CA THR A 25 -12.83 -5.69 16.11
C THR A 25 -12.78 -4.21 15.69
N TRP A 26 -11.58 -3.61 15.65
CA TRP A 26 -11.41 -2.20 15.25
C TRP A 26 -11.23 -2.02 13.75
N ASP A 27 -10.74 -3.03 13.05
CA ASP A 27 -10.47 -2.94 11.63
C ASP A 27 -11.78 -2.90 10.84
N ASN A 28 -12.05 -1.74 10.25
CA ASN A 28 -13.20 -1.50 9.37
C ASN A 28 -12.74 -1.29 7.93
N THR A 29 -11.53 -1.73 7.58
CA THR A 29 -11.00 -1.58 6.23
C THR A 29 -11.82 -2.40 5.23
N THR A 30 -12.29 -1.75 4.17
CA THR A 30 -12.86 -2.43 2.98
C THR A 30 -11.82 -2.56 1.88
N ASN A 31 -10.59 -2.07 2.14
CA ASN A 31 -9.53 -2.08 1.18
C ASN A 31 -8.87 -3.45 1.15
N GLU A 32 -9.29 -4.23 0.18
CA GLU A 32 -8.78 -5.56 -0.04
C GLU A 32 -7.25 -5.52 -0.23
N ALA A 33 -6.62 -4.47 -0.79
CA ALA A 33 -5.18 -4.44 -1.04
C ALA A 33 -4.31 -4.59 0.23
N ILE A 34 -4.90 -4.42 1.41
CA ILE A 34 -4.25 -4.53 2.72
C ILE A 34 -4.47 -5.94 3.28
N GLN A 35 -3.40 -6.55 3.81
CA GLN A 35 -3.51 -7.86 4.44
C GLN A 35 -4.29 -7.76 5.75
N PRO A 36 -5.10 -8.79 6.09
CA PRO A 36 -5.82 -8.80 7.36
C PRO A 36 -4.86 -8.73 8.55
N PRO A 37 -5.32 -8.23 9.71
CA PRO A 37 -4.51 -8.15 10.92
C PRO A 37 -3.79 -9.46 11.25
N LYS A 38 -2.46 -9.41 11.28
CA LYS A 38 -1.61 -10.54 11.64
C LYS A 38 -0.32 -10.08 12.30
N GLU A 39 0.24 -10.90 13.19
CA GLU A 39 1.52 -10.61 13.86
C GLU A 39 2.73 -10.97 12.99
N GLN A 40 2.66 -10.66 11.70
CA GLN A 40 3.69 -10.94 10.72
C GLN A 40 3.81 -9.76 9.77
N LEU A 41 5.05 -9.47 9.38
CA LEU A 41 5.28 -8.41 8.42
C LEU A 41 4.61 -8.75 7.06
N PRO A 42 4.01 -7.76 6.38
CA PRO A 42 3.33 -7.96 5.11
C PRO A 42 4.27 -8.41 3.99
N SER A 43 3.68 -8.96 2.92
CA SER A 43 4.43 -9.29 1.69
C SER A 43 5.10 -8.03 1.12
N GLY A 44 6.25 -8.21 0.49
CA GLY A 44 7.08 -7.12 -0.02
C GLY A 44 7.99 -6.45 1.01
N ARG A 45 8.01 -6.90 2.29
CA ARG A 45 8.87 -6.32 3.34
C ARG A 45 10.36 -6.28 3.01
N GLU A 46 10.81 -7.16 2.13
CA GLU A 46 12.21 -7.27 1.68
C GLU A 46 12.55 -6.32 0.52
N LEU A 47 11.55 -5.61 -0.02
CA LEU A 47 11.76 -4.64 -1.08
C LEU A 47 12.64 -3.48 -0.60
N GLN A 48 13.37 -2.90 -1.54
CA GLN A 48 14.12 -1.67 -1.28
C GLN A 48 13.17 -0.55 -0.87
N LYS A 49 13.66 0.40 -0.07
CA LYS A 49 12.86 1.46 0.55
C LYS A 49 11.91 2.17 -0.43
N LYS A 50 12.38 2.51 -1.64
CA LYS A 50 11.55 3.19 -2.65
C LYS A 50 10.39 2.30 -3.09
N ASP A 51 10.69 1.08 -3.49
CA ASP A 51 9.71 0.11 -3.97
C ASP A 51 8.69 -0.24 -2.87
N TRP A 52 9.15 -0.38 -1.62
CA TRP A 52 8.31 -0.58 -0.44
C TRP A 52 7.33 0.58 -0.20
N VAL A 53 7.81 1.83 -0.31
CA VAL A 53 6.96 3.02 -0.16
C VAL A 53 5.93 3.09 -1.28
N THR A 54 6.33 2.83 -2.52
CA THR A 54 5.44 2.80 -3.68
C THR A 54 4.37 1.73 -3.54
N LEU A 55 4.72 0.51 -3.10
CA LEU A 55 3.77 -0.55 -2.80
C LEU A 55 2.74 -0.12 -1.74
N ASN A 56 3.19 0.50 -0.65
CA ASN A 56 2.27 0.93 0.41
C ASN A 56 1.38 2.10 -0.01
N ARG A 57 1.87 3.01 -0.86
CA ARG A 57 1.03 4.04 -1.51
C ARG A 57 -0.06 3.43 -2.37
N ALA A 58 0.30 2.43 -3.17
CA ALA A 58 -0.65 1.67 -3.97
C ALA A 58 -1.69 0.95 -3.09
N ARG A 59 -1.24 0.23 -2.06
CA ARG A 59 -2.14 -0.43 -1.10
C ARG A 59 -3.08 0.55 -0.44
N ALA A 60 -2.58 1.69 0.05
CA ALA A 60 -3.41 2.70 0.69
C ALA A 60 -4.31 3.48 -0.28
N LYS A 61 -4.18 3.26 -1.60
CA LYS A 61 -4.85 4.04 -2.64
C LYS A 61 -4.56 5.54 -2.54
N VAL A 62 -3.36 5.90 -2.07
CA VAL A 62 -2.92 7.28 -1.88
C VAL A 62 -1.53 7.47 -2.46
N GLY A 63 -1.37 8.45 -3.35
CA GLY A 63 -0.08 8.79 -3.98
C GLY A 63 -0.06 10.18 -4.59
N LYS A 64 1.08 10.56 -5.17
CA LYS A 64 1.28 11.85 -5.86
C LYS A 64 0.65 11.86 -7.26
N THR A 65 -0.62 11.50 -7.36
CA THR A 65 -1.37 11.48 -8.62
C THR A 65 -1.69 12.89 -9.11
N ALA A 66 -2.01 13.07 -10.39
CA ALA A 66 -2.42 14.37 -10.92
C ALA A 66 -3.66 14.91 -10.21
N SER A 67 -4.62 14.05 -9.84
CA SER A 67 -5.80 14.47 -9.07
C SER A 67 -5.42 15.05 -7.69
N THR A 68 -4.50 14.39 -6.97
CA THR A 68 -3.97 14.88 -5.69
C THR A 68 -3.22 16.20 -5.87
N LEU A 69 -2.35 16.30 -6.87
CA LEU A 69 -1.59 17.53 -7.14
C LEU A 69 -2.49 18.70 -7.52
N HIS A 70 -3.53 18.47 -8.31
CA HIS A 70 -4.53 19.48 -8.66
C HIS A 70 -5.33 19.93 -7.44
N LYS A 71 -5.78 18.99 -6.59
CA LYS A 71 -6.46 19.28 -5.31
C LYS A 71 -5.64 20.23 -4.44
N TRP A 72 -4.31 20.08 -4.43
CA TRP A 72 -3.39 20.93 -3.67
C TRP A 72 -2.87 22.14 -4.44
N LYS A 73 -3.41 22.44 -5.64
CA LYS A 73 -3.00 23.57 -6.50
C LYS A 73 -1.52 23.53 -6.91
N LEU A 74 -0.91 22.34 -6.94
CA LEU A 74 0.46 22.11 -7.40
C LEU A 74 0.53 21.77 -8.89
N ARG A 75 -0.63 21.57 -9.53
CA ARG A 75 -0.77 21.32 -10.96
C ARG A 75 -2.05 22.01 -11.47
N PRO A 76 -2.09 22.52 -12.71
CA PRO A 76 -3.26 23.20 -13.25
C PRO A 76 -4.46 22.29 -13.56
N ASN A 77 -4.24 20.98 -13.79
CA ASN A 77 -5.29 20.01 -14.08
C ASN A 77 -5.02 18.63 -13.46
N SER A 78 -6.07 17.81 -13.37
CA SER A 78 -6.03 16.43 -12.85
C SER A 78 -5.83 15.37 -13.93
N GLU A 79 -5.57 15.78 -15.17
CA GLU A 79 -5.55 14.90 -16.34
C GLU A 79 -4.34 13.96 -16.36
N CYS A 80 -4.61 12.71 -16.75
CA CYS A 80 -3.60 11.70 -17.02
C CYS A 80 -3.03 11.88 -18.44
N PRO A 81 -1.73 11.62 -18.67
CA PRO A 81 -1.15 11.61 -20.01
C PRO A 81 -1.85 10.66 -21.00
N CYS A 82 -2.50 9.60 -20.52
CA CYS A 82 -3.30 8.70 -21.37
C CYS A 82 -4.62 9.32 -21.89
N GLY A 83 -4.94 10.56 -21.50
CA GLY A 83 -6.18 11.24 -21.87
C GLY A 83 -7.34 11.07 -20.87
N ASN A 84 -7.17 10.34 -19.76
CA ASN A 84 -8.19 10.29 -18.72
C ASN A 84 -8.26 11.64 -17.98
N GLN A 85 -9.48 12.16 -17.76
CA GLN A 85 -9.71 13.46 -17.11
C GLN A 85 -9.20 13.52 -15.67
N ASN A 86 -9.16 12.38 -14.96
CA ASN A 86 -8.74 12.31 -13.57
C ASN A 86 -7.78 11.13 -13.36
N GLN A 87 -6.48 11.43 -13.27
CA GLN A 87 -5.50 10.45 -12.82
C GLN A 87 -5.66 10.22 -11.31
N THR A 88 -6.43 9.21 -10.92
CA THR A 88 -6.53 8.69 -9.55
C THR A 88 -5.61 7.49 -9.35
N MET A 89 -5.47 7.03 -8.09
CA MET A 89 -4.70 5.80 -7.81
C MET A 89 -5.35 4.58 -8.44
N ASP A 90 -6.68 4.46 -8.39
CA ASP A 90 -7.39 3.35 -9.04
C ASP A 90 -7.21 3.37 -10.55
N HIS A 91 -7.29 4.55 -11.18
CA HIS A 91 -7.02 4.70 -12.61
C HIS A 91 -5.63 4.18 -12.98
N ILE A 92 -4.56 4.60 -12.29
CA ILE A 92 -3.20 4.16 -12.60
C ILE A 92 -2.93 2.69 -12.25
N LEU A 93 -3.75 2.09 -11.39
CA LEU A 93 -3.65 0.67 -11.03
C LEU A 93 -4.32 -0.23 -12.06
N SER A 94 -5.52 0.10 -12.53
CA SER A 94 -6.35 -0.85 -13.29
C SER A 94 -6.80 -0.39 -14.68
N GLU A 95 -6.57 0.87 -15.08
CA GLU A 95 -7.14 1.41 -16.33
C GLU A 95 -6.12 2.16 -17.21
N CYS A 96 -5.03 2.65 -16.62
CA CYS A 96 -4.11 3.54 -17.30
C CYS A 96 -3.26 2.78 -18.33
N THR A 97 -3.35 3.21 -19.60
CA THR A 97 -2.58 2.63 -20.70
C THR A 97 -1.09 3.01 -20.70
N GLU A 98 -0.68 3.98 -19.86
CA GLU A 98 0.73 4.38 -19.73
C GLU A 98 1.57 3.36 -18.97
N GLY A 99 0.93 2.44 -18.22
CA GLY A 99 1.62 1.53 -17.31
C GLY A 99 1.01 0.13 -17.29
N PRO A 100 1.65 -0.80 -16.55
CA PRO A 100 1.09 -2.12 -16.32
C PRO A 100 -0.17 -2.05 -15.44
N HIS A 101 -0.98 -3.10 -15.50
CA HIS A 101 -2.16 -3.24 -14.65
C HIS A 101 -1.81 -4.04 -13.39
N CYS A 102 -2.41 -3.69 -12.26
CA CYS A 102 -2.18 -4.32 -10.97
C CYS A 102 -3.48 -4.34 -10.17
N THR A 103 -3.89 -5.52 -9.70
CA THR A 103 -5.08 -5.68 -8.86
C THR A 103 -4.75 -5.51 -7.39
N ASP A 104 -5.78 -5.40 -6.55
CA ASP A 104 -5.59 -5.39 -5.10
C ASP A 104 -4.98 -6.69 -4.58
N GLN A 105 -5.29 -7.84 -5.21
CA GLN A 105 -4.67 -9.11 -4.84
C GLN A 105 -3.18 -9.12 -5.18
N ASP A 106 -2.81 -8.58 -6.34
CA ASP A 106 -1.40 -8.42 -6.71
C ASP A 106 -0.65 -7.56 -5.69
N LEU A 107 -1.26 -6.45 -5.25
CA LEU A 107 -0.71 -5.59 -4.20
C LEU A 107 -0.64 -6.30 -2.85
N ARG A 108 -1.66 -7.07 -2.46
CA ARG A 108 -1.68 -7.86 -1.22
C ARG A 108 -0.55 -8.86 -1.17
N ASP A 109 -0.29 -9.56 -2.26
CA ASP A 109 0.66 -10.67 -2.30
C ASP A 109 2.04 -10.25 -2.81
N CYS A 110 2.17 -9.02 -3.30
CA CYS A 110 3.39 -8.52 -3.94
C CYS A 110 3.83 -9.42 -5.10
N THR A 111 2.88 -9.77 -5.98
CA THR A 111 3.12 -10.61 -7.16
C THR A 111 4.05 -9.92 -8.17
N ASP A 112 4.44 -10.63 -9.23
CA ASP A 112 5.24 -10.06 -10.31
C ASP A 112 4.54 -8.88 -11.01
N ALA A 113 3.20 -8.91 -11.10
CA ALA A 113 2.42 -7.78 -11.62
C ALA A 113 2.58 -6.54 -10.75
N ALA A 114 2.53 -6.70 -9.41
CA ALA A 114 2.78 -5.60 -8.48
C ALA A 114 4.22 -5.08 -8.59
N GLN A 115 5.22 -5.96 -8.73
CA GLN A 115 6.61 -5.55 -8.90
C GLN A 115 6.85 -4.78 -10.20
N ALA A 116 6.25 -5.22 -11.31
CA ALA A 116 6.28 -4.51 -12.58
C ALA A 116 5.63 -3.12 -12.45
N TRP A 117 4.49 -3.05 -11.77
CA TRP A 117 3.79 -1.79 -11.50
C TRP A 117 4.62 -0.83 -10.64
N ILE A 118 5.20 -1.31 -9.54
CA ILE A 118 6.07 -0.53 -8.66
C ILE A 118 7.24 0.02 -9.46
N THR A 119 7.92 -0.81 -10.24
CA THR A 119 9.08 -0.40 -11.04
C THR A 119 8.72 0.71 -12.03
N HIS A 120 7.54 0.62 -12.65
CA HIS A 120 7.07 1.62 -13.59
C HIS A 120 6.72 2.96 -12.92
N TRP A 121 6.07 2.93 -11.76
CA TRP A 121 5.46 4.11 -11.14
C TRP A 121 6.27 4.74 -9.99
N ARG A 122 7.29 4.07 -9.44
CA ARG A 122 7.98 4.48 -8.20
C ARG A 122 8.58 5.89 -8.18
N ASP A 123 8.97 6.43 -9.34
CA ASP A 123 9.52 7.78 -9.44
C ASP A 123 8.46 8.82 -9.87
N LYS A 124 7.24 8.37 -10.19
CA LYS A 124 6.12 9.19 -10.66
C LYS A 124 5.12 9.53 -9.54
N ILE A 125 4.92 8.61 -8.57
CA ILE A 125 3.88 8.70 -7.52
C ILE A 125 4.40 8.81 -6.09
#